data_AF-A0A1Z4NAL8-F1
#
_entry.id   AF-A0A1Z4NAL8-F1
#
_cell.length_a   1.000
_cell.length_b   1.000
_cell.length_c   1.000
_cell.angle_alpha   90.00
_cell.angle_beta   90.00
_cell.angle_gamma   90.00
#
_symmetry.space_group_name_H-M   'P 1'
#
loop_
_entity.id
_entity.type
_entity.pdbx_description
1 polymer ?
#
loop_
_entity_poly.entity_id
_entity_poly.type
_entity_poly.pdbx_seq_one_letter_code
_entity_poly.pdbx_strand_id
1 'polypeptide(L)'
;MNLMQVTLSVDLPGLGKRIREIRETKGLSPTWVAAQAGMSVANLYRIESEDAKSLPRETLRKLSEALDVDFDAEVKAALAQEVG
;
A
#
# COMPACT_ATOMS: atom_id res chain seq x y z
N MET A 1 -13.29 -13.00 26.16
CA MET A 1 -13.87 -13.68 24.97
C MET A 1 -12.85 -13.60 23.85
N ASN A 2 -12.39 -14.73 23.33
CA ASN A 2 -11.60 -14.72 22.08
C ASN A 2 -12.57 -14.48 20.92
N LEU A 3 -12.35 -13.40 20.17
CA LEU A 3 -13.06 -13.11 18.93
C LEU A 3 -12.36 -13.81 17.76
N MET A 4 -13.12 -14.36 16.83
CA MET A 4 -12.57 -14.92 15.59
C MET A 4 -12.22 -13.79 14.63
N GLN A 5 -11.00 -13.83 14.09
CA GLN A 5 -10.54 -12.89 13.06
C GLN A 5 -10.81 -13.48 11.68
N VAL A 6 -11.30 -12.66 10.75
CA VAL A 6 -11.46 -13.01 9.33
C VAL A 6 -10.56 -12.09 8.51
N THR A 7 -9.74 -12.68 7.64
CA THR A 7 -8.87 -11.95 6.71
C THR A 7 -9.52 -11.92 5.33
N LEU A 8 -9.55 -10.74 4.72
CA LEU A 8 -9.99 -10.54 3.34
C LEU A 8 -8.78 -10.16 2.48
N SER A 9 -8.77 -10.63 1.24
CA SER A 9 -7.81 -10.24 0.20
C SER A 9 -8.60 -9.62 -0.96
N VAL A 10 -8.00 -8.63 -1.61
CA VAL A 10 -8.57 -7.94 -2.78
C VAL A 10 -7.44 -7.70 -3.77
N ASP A 11 -7.72 -7.88 -5.05
CA ASP A 11 -6.71 -7.66 -6.09
C ASP A 11 -6.73 -6.18 -6.53
N LEU A 12 -5.58 -5.53 -6.41
CA LEU A 12 -5.38 -4.12 -6.79
C LEU A 12 -4.21 -4.02 -7.77
N PRO A 13 -4.39 -4.44 -9.04
CA PRO A 13 -3.33 -4.37 -10.04
C PRO A 13 -2.92 -2.92 -10.31
N GLY A 14 -1.62 -2.65 -10.36
CA GLY A 14 -1.07 -1.32 -10.60
C GLY A 14 -0.87 -0.47 -9.34
N LEU A 15 -1.26 -0.96 -8.14
CA LEU A 15 -1.10 -0.22 -6.89
C LEU A 15 0.38 0.14 -6.63
N GLY A 16 1.30 -0.80 -6.88
CA GLY A 16 2.73 -0.54 -6.69
C GLY A 16 3.25 0.58 -7.58
N LYS A 17 2.84 0.57 -8.86
CA LYS A 17 3.21 1.61 -9.83
C LYS A 17 2.64 2.96 -9.44
N ARG A 18 1.38 3.01 -8.99
CA ARG A 18 0.74 4.23 -8.52
C ARG A 18 1.45 4.83 -7.29
N ILE A 19 1.84 3.99 -6.32
CA ILE A 19 2.64 4.42 -5.16
C ILE A 19 3.94 5.08 -5.61
N ARG A 20 4.63 4.46 -6.57
CA ARG A 20 5.87 4.99 -7.15
C ARG A 20 5.66 6.33 -7.85
N GLU A 21 4.64 6.43 -8.70
CA GLU A 21 4.31 7.65 -9.46
C GLU A 21 4.01 8.83 -8.52
N ILE A 22 3.24 8.60 -7.45
CA ILE A 22 2.95 9.62 -6.43
C ILE A 22 4.25 10.08 -5.76
N ARG A 23 5.10 9.12 -5.34
CA ARG A 23 6.39 9.43 -4.70
C ARG A 23 7.26 10.30 -5.62
N GLU A 24 7.39 9.91 -6.88
CA GLU A 24 8.21 10.61 -7.87
C GLU A 24 7.64 12.00 -8.20
N THR A 25 6.32 12.13 -8.35
CA THR A 25 5.64 13.41 -8.60
C THR A 25 5.80 14.39 -7.43
N LYS A 26 5.82 13.88 -6.19
CA LYS A 26 6.09 14.68 -4.98
C LYS A 26 7.60 14.95 -4.76
N GLY A 27 8.49 14.43 -5.62
CA GLY A 27 9.94 14.60 -5.48
C GLY A 27 10.53 13.93 -4.24
N LEU A 28 9.84 12.94 -3.67
CA LEU A 28 10.25 12.27 -2.44
C LEU A 28 11.26 11.14 -2.73
N SER A 29 12.33 11.07 -1.95
CA SER A 29 13.29 9.99 -2.10
C SER A 29 12.73 8.66 -1.56
N PRO A 30 13.09 7.51 -2.14
CA PRO A 30 12.73 6.20 -1.59
C PRO A 30 13.19 6.00 -0.14
N THR A 31 14.36 6.54 0.21
CA THR A 31 14.91 6.50 1.58
C THR A 31 14.03 7.25 2.57
N TRP A 32 13.53 8.43 2.20
CA TRP A 32 12.67 9.23 3.05
C TRP A 32 11.32 8.54 3.27
N VAL A 33 10.67 8.07 2.19
CA VAL A 33 9.37 7.39 2.28
C VAL A 33 9.47 6.11 3.10
N ALA A 34 10.49 5.29 2.86
CA ALA A 34 10.70 4.05 3.62
C ALA A 34 10.90 4.33 5.11
N ALA A 35 11.67 5.38 5.46
CA ALA A 35 11.86 5.80 6.84
C ALA A 35 10.55 6.28 7.49
N GLN A 36 9.77 7.13 6.81
CA GLN A 36 8.46 7.59 7.32
C GLN A 36 7.47 6.42 7.50
N ALA A 37 7.46 5.47 6.57
CA ALA A 37 6.58 4.31 6.63
C ALA A 37 7.11 3.17 7.52
N GLY A 38 8.25 3.36 8.20
CA GLY A 38 8.82 2.38 9.12
C GLY A 38 9.23 1.06 8.46
N MET A 39 9.79 1.11 7.24
CA MET A 39 10.20 -0.07 6.48
C MET A 39 11.57 0.10 5.81
N SER A 40 12.13 -0.98 5.26
CA SER A 40 13.37 -0.90 4.48
C SER A 40 13.11 -0.36 3.06
N VAL A 41 14.10 0.31 2.48
CA VAL A 41 14.03 0.78 1.08
C VAL A 41 13.86 -0.40 0.10
N ALA A 42 14.48 -1.55 0.39
CA ALA A 42 14.30 -2.77 -0.39
C ALA A 42 12.84 -3.27 -0.35
N ASN A 43 12.15 -3.16 0.79
CA ASN A 43 10.73 -3.48 0.87
C ASN A 43 9.89 -2.51 0.03
N LEU A 44 10.17 -1.20 0.11
CA LEU A 44 9.50 -0.19 -0.71
C LEU A 44 9.67 -0.49 -2.21
N TYR A 45 10.89 -0.80 -2.67
CA TYR A 45 11.10 -1.15 -4.08
C TYR A 45 10.32 -2.38 -4.53
N ARG A 46 10.27 -3.45 -3.71
CA ARG A 46 9.46 -4.64 -4.04
C ARG A 46 7.97 -4.33 -4.13
N ILE A 47 7.47 -3.40 -3.30
CA ILE A 47 6.09 -2.92 -3.36
C ILE A 47 5.88 -2.12 -4.64
N GLU A 48 6.76 -1.15 -4.92
CA GLU A 48 6.66 -0.26 -6.09
C GLU A 48 6.82 -0.99 -7.42
N SER A 49 7.57 -2.09 -7.44
CA SER A 49 7.75 -2.94 -8.62
C SER A 49 6.73 -4.07 -8.73
N GLU A 50 5.78 -4.17 -7.78
CA GLU A 50 4.79 -5.26 -7.69
C GLU A 50 5.40 -6.67 -7.63
N ASP A 51 6.64 -6.77 -7.13
CA ASP A 51 7.29 -8.06 -6.85
C ASP A 51 6.79 -8.67 -5.52
N ALA A 52 6.25 -7.82 -4.63
CA ALA A 52 5.55 -8.26 -3.44
C ALA A 52 4.21 -8.92 -3.80
N LYS A 53 4.04 -10.20 -3.45
CA LYS A 53 2.81 -10.98 -3.70
C LYS A 53 1.59 -10.52 -2.88
N SER A 54 1.82 -9.83 -1.77
CA SER A 54 0.75 -9.26 -0.95
C SER A 54 1.29 -8.08 -0.14
N LEU A 55 0.40 -7.15 0.20
CA LEU A 55 0.69 -5.98 1.00
C LEU A 55 -0.28 -5.94 2.19
N PRO A 56 0.20 -6.09 3.43
CA PRO A 56 -0.66 -5.94 4.61
C PRO A 56 -1.28 -4.55 4.66
N ARG A 57 -2.56 -4.46 5.05
CA ARG A 57 -3.27 -3.17 5.16
C ARG A 57 -2.56 -2.18 6.07
N GLU A 58 -1.93 -2.64 7.15
CA GLU A 58 -1.15 -1.76 8.02
C GLU A 58 0.04 -1.13 7.29
N THR A 59 0.73 -1.89 6.44
CA THR A 59 1.82 -1.37 5.60
C THR A 59 1.30 -0.37 4.58
N LEU A 60 0.15 -0.65 3.95
CA LEU A 60 -0.49 0.29 3.04
C LEU A 60 -0.89 1.59 3.76
N ARG A 61 -1.43 1.52 4.98
CA ARG A 61 -1.75 2.70 5.80
C ARG A 61 -0.51 3.54 6.11
N LYS A 62 0.62 2.91 6.45
CA LYS A 62 1.89 3.63 6.68
C LYS A 62 2.38 4.35 5.42
N LEU A 63 2.18 3.75 4.24
CA LEU A 63 2.46 4.41 2.97
C LEU A 63 1.49 5.56 2.67
N SER A 64 0.20 5.39 2.99
CA SER A 64 -0.80 6.47 2.92
C SER A 64 -0.36 7.70 3.72
N GLU A 65 0.10 7.48 4.95
CA GLU A 65 0.59 8.54 5.85
C GLU A 65 1.88 9.19 5.34
N ALA A 66 2.87 8.38 4.93
CA ALA A 66 4.13 8.88 4.41
C ALA A 66 3.97 9.67 3.10
N LEU A 67 3.04 9.25 2.24
CA LEU A 67 2.80 9.88 0.95
C LEU A 67 1.68 10.91 0.98
N ASP A 68 0.97 11.10 2.10
CA ASP A 68 -0.22 11.97 2.21
C ASP A 68 -1.23 11.70 1.07
N VAL A 69 -1.68 10.43 0.98
CA VAL A 69 -2.66 9.92 0.00
C VAL A 69 -3.54 8.86 0.66
N ASP A 70 -4.85 8.89 0.43
CA ASP A 70 -5.79 7.87 0.93
C ASP A 70 -5.95 6.67 -0.03
N PHE A 71 -5.08 5.66 0.11
CA PHE A 71 -5.22 4.39 -0.61
C PHE A 71 -6.37 3.50 -0.09
N ASP A 72 -6.90 3.77 1.11
CA ASP A 72 -7.97 2.97 1.72
C ASP A 72 -9.29 3.16 0.95
N ALA A 73 -9.48 4.31 0.30
CA ALA A 73 -10.59 4.56 -0.62
C ALA A 73 -10.55 3.62 -1.84
N GLU A 74 -9.37 3.38 -2.41
CA GLU A 74 -9.18 2.48 -3.56
C GLU A 74 -9.44 1.02 -3.17
N VAL A 75 -8.95 0.61 -1.99
CA VAL A 75 -9.22 -0.71 -1.41
C VAL A 75 -10.72 -0.95 -1.24
N LYS A 76 -11.44 0.02 -0.68
CA LYS A 76 -12.91 -0.07 -0.51
C LYS A 76 -13.62 -0.19 -1.86
N ALA A 77 -13.21 0.59 -2.85
CA ALA A 77 -13.80 0.56 -4.18
C ALA A 77 -13.59 -0.79 -4.87
N ALA A 78 -12.41 -1.40 -4.71
CA ALA A 78 -12.13 -2.74 -5.26
C ALA A 78 -12.92 -3.83 -4.52
N LEU A 79 -12.96 -3.80 -3.18
CA LEU A 79 -13.76 -4.74 -2.38
C LEU A 79 -15.25 -4.69 -2.74
N ALA A 80 -15.80 -3.50 -3.00
CA ALA A 80 -17.20 -3.35 -3.39
C ALA A 80 -17.51 -3.94 -4.78
N GLN A 81 -16.52 -4.00 -5.68
CA GLN A 81 -16.66 -4.55 -7.02
C GLN A 81 -16.55 -6.08 -7.06
N GLU A 82 -15.80 -6.69 -6.14
CA GLU A 82 -15.66 -8.15 -6.05
C GLU A 82 -16.83 -8.85 -5.34
N VAL A 83 -17.64 -8.09 -4.58
CA VAL A 83 -18.77 -8.60 -3.78
C VAL A 83 -20.13 -8.42 -4.49
N GLY A 84 -20.15 -7.84 -5.70
CA GLY A 84 -21.32 -7.73 -6.57
C GLY A 84 -21.43 -8.87 -7.57
#